data_AF-A0A7S4JXC6-F1
#
_entry.id   AF-A0A7S4JXC6-F1
#
_cell.length_a   1.000
_cell.length_b   1.000
_cell.length_c   1.000
_cell.angle_alpha   90.00
_cell.angle_beta   90.00
_cell.angle_gamma   90.00
#
_symmetry.space_group_name_H-M   'P 1'
#
loop_
_entity.id
_entity.type
_entity.pdbx_description
1 polymer ?
#
loop_
_entity_poly.entity_id
_entity_poly.type
_entity_poly.pdbx_seq_one_letter_code
_entity_poly.pdbx_strand_id
1 'polypeptide(L)'
;KLQAVQDAFDASTKADAEAAAALNDARSKENSAVAAENEAVAAENSAKATEADAIQKENAAKAREADAVAADEAAKAKEAAAIEAEAPFKAAQAEVAAALAEVQAQEKAYNEKTESLKKQSEEGGVVTRNKAKVSLDAHLAEDPLPLRKAKITLEAANKRADKARAPFQAASEKAEAARKVAQAAREEAEAKAREAESARQAASAAREQAEQARAAAVA
;
A
#
# COMPACT_ATOMS: atom_id res chain seq x y z
N LYS A 1 55.99 -26.50 -84.01
CA LYS A 1 55.76 -25.07 -83.72
C LYS A 1 54.29 -24.76 -83.44
N LEU A 2 53.34 -25.22 -84.27
CA LEU A 2 51.90 -25.01 -84.02
C LEU A 2 51.40 -25.64 -82.70
N GLN A 3 51.73 -26.92 -82.46
CA GLN A 3 51.32 -27.65 -81.26
C GLN A 3 51.72 -26.95 -79.95
N ALA A 4 52.97 -26.48 -79.85
CA ALA A 4 53.46 -25.79 -78.65
C ALA A 4 52.76 -24.45 -78.37
N VAL A 5 52.26 -23.77 -79.42
CA VAL A 5 51.46 -22.55 -79.26
C VAL A 5 50.05 -22.89 -78.77
N GLN A 6 49.49 -24.00 -79.26
CA GLN A 6 48.20 -24.51 -78.84
C GLN A 6 48.22 -24.97 -77.39
N ASP A 7 49.23 -25.75 -76.98
CA ASP A 7 49.41 -26.20 -75.60
C ASP A 7 49.59 -25.01 -74.64
N ALA A 8 50.30 -23.94 -75.07
CA ALA A 8 50.47 -22.73 -74.28
C ALA A 8 49.17 -21.92 -74.13
N PHE A 9 48.35 -21.87 -75.19
CA PHE A 9 47.05 -21.21 -75.15
C PHE A 9 46.07 -21.99 -74.25
N ASP A 10 46.05 -23.31 -74.34
CA ASP A 10 45.22 -24.18 -73.49
C ASP A 10 45.66 -24.07 -72.00
N ALA A 11 46.96 -23.97 -71.74
CA ALA A 11 47.47 -23.72 -70.39
C ALA A 11 47.08 -22.32 -69.87
N SER A 12 47.15 -21.28 -70.70
CA SER A 12 46.74 -19.92 -70.33
C SER A 12 45.24 -19.85 -70.02
N THR A 13 44.40 -20.42 -70.89
CA THR A 13 42.95 -20.42 -70.69
C THR A 13 42.54 -21.18 -69.42
N LYS A 14 43.24 -22.29 -69.09
CA LYS A 14 43.06 -22.99 -67.82
C LYS A 14 43.47 -22.12 -66.62
N ALA A 15 44.62 -21.44 -66.69
CA ALA A 15 45.06 -20.55 -65.62
C ALA A 15 44.10 -19.37 -65.39
N ASP A 16 43.57 -18.79 -66.48
CA ASP A 16 42.57 -17.72 -66.40
C ASP A 16 41.26 -18.20 -65.76
N ALA A 17 40.83 -19.43 -66.08
CA ALA A 17 39.65 -20.05 -65.46
C ALA A 17 39.85 -20.31 -63.95
N GLU A 18 41.03 -20.79 -63.55
CA GLU A 18 41.39 -20.99 -62.13
C GLU A 18 41.46 -19.65 -61.38
N ALA A 19 42.05 -18.62 -61.98
CA ALA A 19 42.09 -17.28 -61.41
C ALA A 19 40.70 -16.66 -61.26
N ALA A 20 39.82 -16.83 -62.26
CA ALA A 20 38.42 -16.39 -62.19
C ALA A 20 37.64 -17.12 -61.08
N ALA A 21 37.85 -18.43 -60.91
CA ALA A 21 37.25 -19.21 -59.83
C ALA A 21 37.73 -18.74 -58.45
N ALA A 22 39.03 -18.51 -58.28
CA ALA A 22 39.61 -18.00 -57.04
C ALA A 22 39.09 -16.59 -56.70
N LEU A 23 38.95 -15.71 -57.70
CA LEU A 23 38.37 -14.38 -57.51
C LEU A 23 36.90 -14.45 -57.08
N ASN A 24 36.10 -15.34 -57.69
CA ASN A 24 34.70 -15.51 -57.31
C ASN A 24 34.56 -16.08 -55.89
N ASP A 25 35.41 -17.03 -55.49
CA ASP A 25 35.44 -17.57 -54.12
C ASP A 25 35.84 -16.49 -53.10
N ALA A 26 36.88 -15.70 -53.39
CA ALA A 26 37.30 -14.59 -52.54
C ALA A 26 36.19 -13.55 -52.38
N ARG A 27 35.52 -13.17 -53.47
CA ARG A 27 34.40 -12.22 -53.43
C ARG A 27 33.20 -12.76 -52.66
N SER A 28 32.92 -14.05 -52.75
CA SER A 28 31.86 -14.71 -51.97
C SER A 28 32.16 -14.64 -50.47
N LYS A 29 33.40 -14.92 -50.08
CA LYS A 29 33.87 -14.82 -48.69
C LYS A 29 33.82 -13.39 -48.17
N GLU A 30 34.27 -12.43 -48.95
CA GLU A 30 34.19 -11.00 -48.62
C GLU A 30 32.74 -10.56 -48.39
N ASN A 31 31.82 -10.91 -49.29
CA ASN A 31 30.41 -10.60 -49.13
C ASN A 31 29.81 -11.24 -47.86
N SER A 32 30.19 -12.47 -47.53
CA SER A 32 29.75 -13.16 -46.31
C SER A 32 30.27 -12.48 -45.05
N ALA A 33 31.54 -12.06 -45.05
CA ALA A 33 32.15 -11.36 -43.92
C ALA A 33 31.48 -10.00 -43.68
N VAL A 34 31.23 -9.23 -44.75
CA VAL A 34 30.52 -7.95 -44.67
C VAL A 34 29.09 -8.13 -44.16
N ALA A 35 28.39 -9.19 -44.57
CA ALA A 35 27.06 -9.50 -44.05
C ALA A 35 27.09 -9.77 -42.54
N ALA A 36 28.03 -10.61 -42.08
CA ALA A 36 28.18 -10.93 -40.67
C ALA A 36 28.58 -9.70 -39.82
N GLU A 37 29.45 -8.83 -40.33
CA GLU A 37 29.81 -7.57 -39.66
C GLU A 37 28.59 -6.65 -39.50
N ASN A 38 27.77 -6.51 -40.55
CA ASN A 38 26.55 -5.71 -40.47
C ASN A 38 25.54 -6.27 -39.46
N GLU A 39 25.40 -7.60 -39.39
CA GLU A 39 24.56 -8.26 -38.39
C GLU A 39 25.08 -8.03 -36.96
N ALA A 40 26.39 -8.11 -36.74
CA ALA A 40 27.01 -7.82 -35.45
C ALA A 40 26.77 -6.37 -35.00
N VAL A 41 26.94 -5.40 -35.91
CA VAL A 41 26.67 -3.98 -35.63
C VAL A 41 25.19 -3.75 -35.31
N ALA A 42 24.28 -4.40 -36.04
CA ALA A 42 22.85 -4.31 -35.78
C ALA A 42 22.49 -4.87 -34.39
N ALA A 43 23.05 -6.04 -34.04
CA ALA A 43 22.84 -6.67 -32.74
C ALA A 43 23.40 -5.81 -31.59
N GLU A 44 24.58 -5.21 -31.75
CA GLU A 44 25.17 -4.31 -30.76
C GLU A 44 24.31 -3.06 -30.52
N ASN A 45 23.80 -2.45 -31.59
CA ASN A 45 22.90 -1.29 -31.47
C ASN A 45 21.59 -1.66 -30.78
N SER A 46 21.03 -2.84 -31.06
CA SER A 46 19.85 -3.38 -30.38
C SER A 46 20.12 -3.61 -28.88
N ALA A 47 21.27 -4.18 -28.53
CA ALA A 47 21.67 -4.39 -27.14
C ALA A 47 21.81 -3.08 -26.37
N LYS A 48 22.45 -2.06 -26.97
CA LYS A 48 22.56 -0.72 -26.38
C LYS A 48 21.20 -0.06 -26.15
N ALA A 49 20.28 -0.19 -27.10
CA ALA A 49 18.93 0.36 -26.97
C ALA A 49 18.15 -0.33 -25.83
N THR A 50 18.26 -1.65 -25.74
CA THR A 50 17.58 -2.45 -24.70
C THR A 50 18.18 -2.17 -23.31
N GLU A 51 19.49 -1.97 -23.23
CA GLU A 51 20.16 -1.55 -22.00
C GLU A 51 19.70 -0.16 -21.53
N ALA A 52 19.56 0.80 -22.46
CA ALA A 52 19.05 2.12 -22.13
C ALA A 52 17.61 2.06 -21.58
N ASP A 53 16.73 1.22 -22.15
CA ASP A 53 15.39 0.99 -21.63
C ASP A 53 15.44 0.37 -20.22
N ALA A 54 16.28 -0.65 -20.00
CA ALA A 54 16.44 -1.28 -18.69
C ALA A 54 16.87 -0.26 -17.61
N ILE A 55 17.81 0.64 -17.93
CA ILE A 55 18.23 1.72 -17.02
C ILE A 55 17.07 2.68 -16.72
N GLN A 56 16.28 3.06 -17.74
CA GLN A 56 15.11 3.92 -17.53
C GLN A 56 14.07 3.26 -16.63
N LYS A 57 13.79 1.96 -16.84
CA LYS A 57 12.86 1.19 -16.01
C LYS A 57 13.36 1.05 -14.58
N GLU A 58 14.66 0.82 -14.37
CA GLU A 58 15.25 0.76 -13.03
C GLU A 58 15.12 2.10 -12.29
N ASN A 59 15.39 3.22 -12.96
CA ASN A 59 15.22 4.54 -12.36
C ASN A 59 13.75 4.83 -12.02
N ALA A 60 12.81 4.43 -12.88
CA ALA A 60 11.38 4.54 -12.60
C ALA A 60 10.96 3.68 -11.40
N ALA A 61 11.50 2.46 -11.26
CA ALA A 61 11.25 1.60 -10.11
C ALA A 61 11.77 2.22 -8.82
N LYS A 62 13.00 2.75 -8.81
CA LYS A 62 13.58 3.46 -7.65
C LYS A 62 12.76 4.68 -7.24
N ALA A 63 12.26 5.44 -8.20
CA ALA A 63 11.40 6.59 -7.92
C ALA A 63 10.10 6.14 -7.23
N ARG A 64 9.46 5.07 -7.71
CA ARG A 64 8.23 4.55 -7.09
C ARG A 64 8.45 3.89 -5.74
N GLU A 65 9.61 3.26 -5.54
CA GLU A 65 10.00 2.78 -4.22
C GLU A 65 10.12 3.93 -3.21
N ALA A 66 10.73 5.05 -3.61
CA ALA A 66 10.81 6.25 -2.76
C ALA A 66 9.42 6.82 -2.44
N ASP A 67 8.52 6.88 -3.43
CA ASP A 67 7.13 7.31 -3.23
C ASP A 67 6.39 6.39 -2.25
N ALA A 68 6.58 5.07 -2.35
CA ALA A 68 5.98 4.09 -1.45
C ALA A 68 6.49 4.25 -0.01
N VAL A 69 7.80 4.48 0.17
CA VAL A 69 8.38 4.75 1.50
C VAL A 69 7.81 6.03 2.10
N ALA A 70 7.70 7.11 1.32
CA ALA A 70 7.11 8.36 1.78
C ALA A 70 5.63 8.19 2.17
N ALA A 71 4.86 7.42 1.40
CA ALA A 71 3.47 7.10 1.70
C ALA A 71 3.33 6.27 2.99
N ASP A 72 4.22 5.31 3.22
CA ASP A 72 4.28 4.52 4.45
C ASP A 72 4.56 5.37 5.69
N GLU A 73 5.52 6.29 5.60
CA GLU A 73 5.84 7.21 6.69
C GLU A 73 4.66 8.13 7.01
N ALA A 74 3.99 8.65 5.96
CA ALA A 74 2.78 9.44 6.13
C ALA A 74 1.66 8.63 6.79
N ALA A 75 1.46 7.37 6.40
CA ALA A 75 0.46 6.48 7.01
C ALA A 75 0.76 6.23 8.50
N LYS A 76 2.03 5.95 8.86
CA LYS A 76 2.46 5.79 10.25
C LYS A 76 2.19 7.04 11.09
N ALA A 77 2.48 8.22 10.53
CA ALA A 77 2.21 9.48 11.22
C ALA A 77 0.71 9.72 11.46
N LYS A 78 -0.15 9.38 10.49
CA LYS A 78 -1.62 9.48 10.68
C LYS A 78 -2.14 8.45 11.67
N GLU A 79 -1.59 7.25 11.68
CA GLU A 79 -1.93 6.22 12.66
C GLU A 79 -1.55 6.64 14.09
N ALA A 80 -0.36 7.22 14.28
CA ALA A 80 0.03 7.78 15.58
C ALA A 80 -0.96 8.86 16.05
N ALA A 81 -1.37 9.76 15.16
CA ALA A 81 -2.37 10.78 15.49
C ALA A 81 -3.75 10.18 15.85
N ALA A 82 -4.15 9.08 15.21
CA ALA A 82 -5.39 8.37 15.57
C ALA A 82 -5.30 7.72 16.95
N ILE A 83 -4.15 7.14 17.30
CA ILE A 83 -3.90 6.57 18.63
C ILE A 83 -3.94 7.67 19.69
N GLU A 84 -3.30 8.81 19.45
CA GLU A 84 -3.35 9.97 20.36
C GLU A 84 -4.79 10.49 20.55
N ALA A 85 -5.58 10.53 19.48
CA ALA A 85 -6.98 10.94 19.54
C ALA A 85 -7.90 9.91 20.23
N GLU A 86 -7.47 8.66 20.36
CA GLU A 86 -8.26 7.60 21.00
C GLU A 86 -8.32 7.77 22.54
N ALA A 87 -7.22 8.21 23.16
CA ALA A 87 -7.13 8.39 24.60
C ALA A 87 -8.23 9.30 25.21
N PRO A 88 -8.47 10.52 24.71
CA PRO A 88 -9.54 11.38 25.24
C PRO A 88 -10.94 10.78 24.99
N PHE A 89 -11.14 10.07 23.88
CA PHE A 89 -12.41 9.40 23.59
C PHE A 89 -12.69 8.25 24.57
N LYS A 90 -11.69 7.42 24.87
CA LYS A 90 -11.79 6.36 25.89
C LYS A 90 -12.03 6.94 27.29
N ALA A 91 -11.32 8.01 27.66
CA ALA A 91 -11.53 8.68 28.94
C ALA A 91 -12.96 9.21 29.08
N ALA A 92 -13.49 9.85 28.03
CA ALA A 92 -14.86 10.36 28.04
C ALA A 92 -15.92 9.24 28.08
N GLN A 93 -15.67 8.09 27.43
CA GLN A 93 -16.54 6.93 27.57
C GLN A 93 -16.54 6.35 28.99
N ALA A 94 -15.38 6.31 29.65
CA ALA A 94 -15.27 5.87 31.04
C ALA A 94 -16.05 6.81 31.99
N GLU A 95 -15.99 8.13 31.76
CA GLU A 95 -16.81 9.10 32.49
C GLU A 95 -18.32 8.86 32.31
N VAL A 96 -18.77 8.59 31.08
CA VAL A 96 -20.18 8.26 30.81
C VAL A 96 -20.60 6.99 31.54
N ALA A 97 -19.78 5.94 31.49
CA ALA A 97 -20.06 4.68 32.19
C ALA A 97 -20.17 4.88 33.72
N ALA A 98 -19.27 5.66 34.31
CA ALA A 98 -19.30 5.98 35.74
C ALA A 98 -20.55 6.83 36.10
N ALA A 99 -20.87 7.85 35.30
CA ALA A 99 -22.05 8.68 35.54
C ALA A 99 -23.36 7.90 35.37
N LEU A 100 -23.42 6.96 34.44
CA LEU A 100 -24.57 6.08 34.24
C LEU A 100 -24.77 5.14 35.44
N ALA A 101 -23.68 4.55 35.94
CA ALA A 101 -23.73 3.72 37.14
C ALA A 101 -24.24 4.49 38.37
N GLU A 102 -23.82 5.76 38.53
CA GLU A 102 -24.33 6.63 39.59
C GLU A 102 -25.83 6.93 39.43
N VAL A 103 -26.30 7.24 38.21
CA VAL A 103 -27.75 7.42 37.96
C VAL A 103 -28.51 6.16 38.35
N GLN A 104 -28.05 4.99 37.95
CA GLN A 104 -28.69 3.72 38.30
C GLN A 104 -28.70 3.45 39.80
N ALA A 105 -27.60 3.77 40.51
CA ALA A 105 -27.53 3.64 41.95
C ALA A 105 -28.54 4.56 42.66
N GLN A 106 -28.65 5.81 42.22
CA GLN A 106 -29.60 6.78 42.77
C GLN A 106 -31.06 6.41 42.45
N GLU A 107 -31.35 5.91 41.24
CA GLU A 107 -32.68 5.42 40.87
C GLU A 107 -33.08 4.21 41.72
N LYS A 108 -32.15 3.27 41.92
CA LYS A 108 -32.37 2.12 42.79
C LYS A 108 -32.66 2.55 44.24
N ALA A 109 -31.84 3.43 44.81
CA ALA A 109 -32.02 3.91 46.17
C ALA A 109 -33.35 4.66 46.36
N TYR A 110 -33.76 5.47 45.38
CA TYR A 110 -35.07 6.15 45.39
C TYR A 110 -36.23 5.14 45.34
N ASN A 111 -36.15 4.15 44.45
CA ASN A 111 -37.18 3.13 44.30
C ASN A 111 -37.29 2.23 45.54
N GLU A 112 -36.16 1.78 46.11
CA GLU A 112 -36.14 0.97 47.33
C GLU A 112 -36.77 1.73 48.52
N LYS A 113 -36.48 3.03 48.66
CA LYS A 113 -37.09 3.89 49.68
C LYS A 113 -38.59 4.05 49.45
N THR A 114 -39.01 4.22 48.20
CA THR A 114 -40.43 4.31 47.82
C THR A 114 -41.17 3.01 48.14
N GLU A 115 -40.63 1.85 47.77
CA GLU A 115 -41.23 0.54 48.04
C GLU A 115 -41.33 0.26 49.55
N SER A 116 -40.27 0.57 50.31
CA SER A 116 -40.25 0.41 51.76
C SER A 116 -41.31 1.28 52.45
N LEU A 117 -41.40 2.57 52.07
CA LEU A 117 -42.41 3.48 52.61
C LEU A 117 -43.83 3.07 52.22
N LYS A 118 -44.04 2.59 50.98
CA LYS A 118 -45.32 2.05 50.52
C LYS A 118 -45.75 0.85 51.36
N LYS A 119 -44.87 -0.13 51.57
CA LYS A 119 -45.14 -1.30 52.39
C LYS A 119 -45.48 -0.91 53.85
N GLN A 120 -44.69 -0.02 54.46
CA GLN A 120 -44.94 0.49 55.81
C GLN A 120 -46.25 1.30 55.93
N SER A 121 -46.73 1.87 54.84
CA SER A 121 -48.01 2.60 54.80
C SER A 121 -49.23 1.69 54.81
N GLU A 122 -49.04 0.42 54.39
CA GLU A 122 -50.07 -0.61 54.29
C GLU A 122 -50.06 -1.56 55.50
N GLU A 123 -48.88 -1.75 56.13
CA GLU A 123 -48.66 -2.71 57.23
C GLU A 123 -48.49 -2.05 58.61
N GLY A 124 -48.91 -2.73 59.69
CA GLY A 124 -48.69 -2.31 61.08
C GLY A 124 -49.83 -1.49 61.73
N GLY A 125 -49.53 -0.87 62.88
CA GLY A 125 -50.48 -0.10 63.69
C GLY A 125 -50.99 1.17 63.00
N VAL A 126 -52.16 1.70 63.43
CA VAL A 126 -52.80 2.88 62.81
C VAL A 126 -51.87 4.09 62.77
N VAL A 127 -51.14 4.34 63.88
CA VAL A 127 -50.21 5.46 63.99
C VAL A 127 -48.99 5.30 63.07
N THR A 128 -48.42 4.09 62.98
CA THR A 128 -47.26 3.81 62.11
C THR A 128 -47.62 3.92 60.63
N ARG A 129 -48.79 3.40 60.23
CA ARG A 129 -49.29 3.53 58.85
C ARG A 129 -49.53 4.98 58.46
N ASN A 130 -50.19 5.76 59.33
CA ASN A 130 -50.43 7.17 59.04
C ASN A 130 -49.13 7.98 58.93
N LYS A 131 -48.13 7.69 59.77
CA LYS A 131 -46.80 8.32 59.69
C LYS A 131 -46.06 7.94 58.40
N ALA A 132 -46.13 6.67 57.98
CA ALA A 132 -45.54 6.20 56.73
C ALA A 132 -46.23 6.79 55.49
N LYS A 133 -47.56 6.96 55.50
CA LYS A 133 -48.30 7.66 54.42
C LYS A 133 -47.82 9.10 54.23
N VAL A 134 -47.75 9.87 55.31
CA VAL A 134 -47.22 11.24 55.26
C VAL A 134 -45.77 11.28 54.77
N SER A 135 -44.95 10.29 55.17
CA SER A 135 -43.54 10.21 54.75
C SER A 135 -43.40 9.80 53.27
N LEU A 136 -44.29 8.94 52.77
CA LEU A 136 -44.36 8.55 51.36
C LEU A 136 -44.81 9.74 50.50
N ASP A 137 -45.87 10.45 50.91
CA ASP A 137 -46.35 11.64 50.21
C ASP A 137 -45.27 12.72 50.17
N ALA A 138 -44.53 12.93 51.26
CA ALA A 138 -43.39 13.82 51.30
C ALA A 138 -42.24 13.36 50.37
N HIS A 139 -41.94 12.05 50.34
CA HIS A 139 -40.89 11.50 49.48
C HIS A 139 -41.22 11.59 47.98
N LEU A 140 -42.49 11.45 47.62
CA LEU A 140 -42.98 11.58 46.24
C LEU A 140 -43.13 13.05 45.82
N ALA A 141 -43.44 13.94 46.76
CA ALA A 141 -43.50 15.38 46.51
C ALA A 141 -42.11 16.05 46.44
N GLU A 142 -41.11 15.48 47.10
CA GLU A 142 -39.73 15.97 47.06
C GLU A 142 -39.03 15.52 45.77
N ASP A 143 -38.55 16.49 44.97
CA ASP A 143 -37.65 16.23 43.83
C ASP A 143 -36.36 15.58 44.37
N PRO A 144 -36.01 14.34 43.98
CA PRO A 144 -34.81 13.67 44.46
C PRO A 144 -33.56 14.36 43.92
N LEU A 145 -33.11 15.40 44.65
CA LEU A 145 -31.96 16.22 44.30
C LEU A 145 -30.69 15.39 43.97
N PRO A 146 -30.38 14.29 44.69
CA PRO A 146 -29.27 13.41 44.32
C PRO A 146 -29.42 12.80 42.92
N LEU A 147 -30.61 12.29 42.58
CA LEU A 147 -30.92 11.71 41.27
C LEU A 147 -30.85 12.77 40.16
N ARG A 148 -31.40 13.97 40.42
CA ARG A 148 -31.32 15.08 39.47
C ARG A 148 -29.88 15.49 39.19
N LYS A 149 -29.04 15.58 40.24
CA LYS A 149 -27.60 15.86 40.09
C LYS A 149 -26.90 14.77 39.27
N ALA A 150 -27.16 13.50 39.55
CA ALA A 150 -26.58 12.39 38.79
C ALA A 150 -26.96 12.46 37.30
N LYS A 151 -28.23 12.76 36.99
CA LYS A 151 -28.71 12.94 35.60
C LYS A 151 -28.03 14.10 34.88
N ILE A 152 -27.84 15.25 35.54
CA ILE A 152 -27.12 16.40 34.99
C ILE A 152 -25.64 16.02 34.72
N THR A 153 -25.01 15.29 35.64
CA THR A 153 -23.64 14.80 35.46
C THR A 153 -23.53 13.85 34.28
N LEU A 154 -24.48 12.93 34.10
CA LEU A 154 -24.55 12.03 32.95
C LEU A 154 -24.72 12.82 31.65
N GLU A 155 -25.59 13.83 31.61
CA GLU A 155 -25.75 14.69 30.43
C GLU A 155 -24.45 15.43 30.09
N ALA A 156 -23.75 15.96 31.09
CA ALA A 156 -22.46 16.60 30.90
C ALA A 156 -21.39 15.61 30.39
N ALA A 157 -21.36 14.38 30.91
CA ALA A 157 -20.45 13.33 30.46
C ALA A 157 -20.73 12.95 29.00
N ASN A 158 -22.00 12.79 28.61
CA ASN A 158 -22.38 12.54 27.21
C ASN A 158 -21.92 13.66 26.28
N LYS A 159 -22.12 14.93 26.67
CA LYS A 159 -21.62 16.09 25.90
C LYS A 159 -20.10 16.09 25.74
N ARG A 160 -19.34 15.59 26.72
CA ARG A 160 -17.88 15.44 26.60
C ARG A 160 -17.51 14.28 25.67
N ALA A 161 -18.20 13.14 25.78
CA ALA A 161 -17.99 11.99 24.90
C ALA A 161 -18.25 12.33 23.44
N ASP A 162 -19.34 13.05 23.13
CA ASP A 162 -19.66 13.50 21.78
C ASP A 162 -18.58 14.44 21.22
N LYS A 163 -18.07 15.36 22.05
CA LYS A 163 -16.96 16.25 21.64
C LYS A 163 -15.66 15.50 21.39
N ALA A 164 -15.37 14.45 22.17
CA ALA A 164 -14.18 13.63 22.00
C ALA A 164 -14.28 12.66 20.82
N ARG A 165 -15.50 12.31 20.40
CA ARG A 165 -15.76 11.38 19.29
C ARG A 165 -15.32 11.94 17.94
N ALA A 166 -15.65 13.19 17.63
CA ALA A 166 -15.38 13.76 16.30
C ALA A 166 -13.88 13.81 15.95
N PRO A 167 -12.97 14.26 16.85
CA PRO A 167 -11.52 14.20 16.61
C PRO A 167 -11.00 12.77 16.38
N PHE A 168 -11.46 11.80 17.17
CA PHE A 168 -11.07 10.40 17.03
C PHE A 168 -11.52 9.81 15.68
N GLN A 169 -12.77 10.04 15.29
CA GLN A 169 -13.30 9.58 14.00
C GLN A 169 -12.54 10.21 12.83
N ALA A 170 -12.34 11.53 12.86
CA ALA A 170 -11.61 12.24 11.81
C ALA A 170 -10.14 11.78 11.71
N ALA A 171 -9.48 11.49 12.83
CA ALA A 171 -8.12 10.97 12.83
C ALA A 171 -8.07 9.52 12.30
N SER A 172 -9.04 8.69 12.68
CA SER A 172 -9.16 7.29 12.21
C SER A 172 -9.41 7.21 10.70
N GLU A 173 -10.31 8.03 10.17
CA GLU A 173 -10.59 8.10 8.73
C GLU A 173 -9.35 8.54 7.94
N LYS A 174 -8.60 9.52 8.46
CA LYS A 174 -7.34 9.96 7.83
C LYS A 174 -6.27 8.86 7.88
N ALA A 175 -6.18 8.12 8.97
CA ALA A 175 -5.26 6.99 9.09
C ALA A 175 -5.62 5.87 8.10
N GLU A 176 -6.90 5.53 7.97
CA GLU A 176 -7.38 4.53 7.00
C GLU A 176 -7.11 4.97 5.56
N ALA A 177 -7.44 6.22 5.21
CA ALA A 177 -7.16 6.77 3.89
C ALA A 177 -5.66 6.74 3.58
N ALA A 178 -4.81 7.12 4.53
CA ALA A 178 -3.36 7.09 4.34
C ALA A 178 -2.83 5.65 4.19
N ARG A 179 -3.38 4.67 4.91
CA ARG A 179 -3.04 3.24 4.72
C ARG A 179 -3.40 2.75 3.32
N LYS A 180 -4.56 3.14 2.78
CA LYS A 180 -4.95 2.77 1.40
C LYS A 180 -4.00 3.38 0.36
N VAL A 181 -3.60 4.63 0.55
CA VAL A 181 -2.61 5.29 -0.32
C VAL A 181 -1.25 4.59 -0.25
N ALA A 182 -0.78 4.26 0.96
CA ALA A 182 0.47 3.54 1.16
C ALA A 182 0.44 2.14 0.52
N GLN A 183 -0.67 1.40 0.66
CA GLN A 183 -0.85 0.11 0.00
C GLN A 183 -0.79 0.25 -1.53
N ALA A 184 -1.54 1.19 -2.11
CA ALA A 184 -1.52 1.41 -3.56
C ALA A 184 -0.11 1.79 -4.06
N ALA A 185 0.61 2.64 -3.33
CA ALA A 185 1.98 3.01 -3.68
C ALA A 185 2.95 1.82 -3.64
N ARG A 186 2.80 0.89 -2.69
CA ARG A 186 3.58 -0.36 -2.65
C ARG A 186 3.28 -1.27 -3.83
N GLU A 187 2.00 -1.43 -4.18
CA GLU A 187 1.60 -2.24 -5.34
C GLU A 187 2.15 -1.66 -6.65
N GLU A 188 2.12 -0.33 -6.81
CA GLU A 188 2.75 0.34 -7.96
C GLU A 188 4.28 0.19 -7.98
N ALA A 189 4.94 0.32 -6.82
CA ALA A 189 6.38 0.12 -6.71
C ALA A 189 6.78 -1.31 -7.07
N GLU A 190 6.03 -2.31 -6.60
CA GLU A 190 6.27 -3.72 -6.93
C GLU A 190 6.07 -3.99 -8.43
N ALA A 191 5.01 -3.43 -9.03
CA ALA A 191 4.78 -3.54 -10.47
C ALA A 191 5.96 -2.96 -11.27
N LYS A 192 6.49 -1.81 -10.86
CA LYS A 192 7.66 -1.20 -11.51
C LYS A 192 8.95 -1.96 -11.28
N ALA A 193 9.13 -2.57 -10.11
CA ALA A 193 10.27 -3.45 -9.85
C ALA A 193 10.25 -4.66 -10.79
N ARG A 194 9.08 -5.27 -11.01
CA ARG A 194 8.92 -6.39 -11.97
C ARG A 194 9.19 -5.96 -13.42
N GLU A 195 8.71 -4.78 -13.83
CA GLU A 195 9.04 -4.22 -15.16
C GLU A 195 10.56 -4.03 -15.32
N ALA A 196 11.23 -3.47 -14.31
CA ALA A 196 12.68 -3.26 -14.34
C ALA A 196 13.45 -4.58 -14.37
N GLU A 197 13.00 -5.60 -13.66
CA GLU A 197 13.60 -6.94 -13.72
C GLU A 197 13.46 -7.57 -15.11
N SER A 198 12.27 -7.54 -15.70
CA SER A 198 12.04 -8.04 -17.06
C SER A 198 12.90 -7.31 -18.09
N ALA A 199 13.03 -5.98 -17.97
CA ALA A 199 13.90 -5.19 -18.85
C ALA A 199 15.39 -5.54 -18.68
N ARG A 200 15.86 -5.81 -17.46
CA ARG A 200 17.24 -6.28 -17.20
C ARG A 200 17.50 -7.65 -17.83
N GLN A 201 16.55 -8.58 -17.75
CA GLN A 201 16.66 -9.88 -18.41
C GLN A 201 16.72 -9.72 -19.94
N ALA A 202 15.88 -8.87 -20.52
CA ALA A 202 15.92 -8.57 -21.95
C ALA A 202 17.25 -7.95 -22.38
N ALA A 203 17.79 -7.01 -21.59
CA ALA A 203 19.10 -6.42 -21.85
C ALA A 203 20.23 -7.45 -21.80
N SER A 204 20.19 -8.40 -20.84
CA SER A 204 21.16 -9.50 -20.78
C SER A 204 21.10 -10.38 -22.03
N ALA A 205 19.89 -10.78 -22.44
CA ALA A 205 19.70 -11.60 -23.64
C ALA A 205 20.17 -10.88 -24.91
N ALA A 206 19.91 -9.58 -25.03
CA ALA A 206 20.36 -8.79 -26.17
C ALA A 206 21.89 -8.66 -26.23
N ARG A 207 22.56 -8.54 -25.07
CA ARG A 207 24.03 -8.56 -25.00
C ARG A 207 24.61 -9.91 -25.43
N GLU A 208 24.03 -11.02 -24.99
CA GLU A 208 24.46 -12.36 -25.42
C GLU A 208 24.29 -12.56 -26.93
N GLN A 209 23.19 -12.08 -27.51
CA GLN A 209 22.98 -12.10 -28.96
C GLN A 209 24.00 -11.24 -29.71
N ALA A 210 24.31 -10.05 -29.20
CA ALA A 210 25.34 -9.20 -29.78
C ALA A 210 26.73 -9.84 -29.73
N GLU A 211 27.06 -10.53 -28.63
CA GLU A 211 28.31 -11.27 -28.49
C GLU A 211 28.40 -12.45 -29.47
N GLN A 212 27.32 -13.21 -29.64
CA GLN A 212 27.24 -14.28 -30.62
C GLN A 212 27.39 -13.78 -32.07
N ALA A 213 26.71 -12.68 -32.42
CA ALA A 213 26.82 -12.07 -33.74
C ALA A 213 28.25 -11.56 -34.00
N ARG A 214 28.87 -10.94 -32.99
CA ARG A 214 30.28 -10.54 -33.06
C ARG A 214 31.19 -11.74 -33.27
N ALA A 215 31.01 -12.83 -32.52
CA ALA A 215 31.81 -14.04 -32.69
C ALA A 215 31.68 -14.65 -34.09
N ALA A 216 30.47 -14.65 -34.67
CA ALA A 216 30.22 -15.11 -36.03
C ALA A 216 30.90 -14.22 -37.09
N ALA A 217 31.02 -12.92 -36.84
CA ALA A 217 31.68 -11.99 -37.76
C ALA A 217 33.22 -12.14 -37.82
N VAL A 218 33.85 -12.77 -36.81
CA VAL A 218 35.31 -12.99 -36.77
C VAL A 218 35.70 -14.46 -37.05
N ALA A 219 34.73 -15.34 -37.31
CA ALA A 219 34.94 -16.75 -37.62
C ALA A 219 35.13 -16.99 -39.12
#